data_AF-A0A2U2UFH4-F1
#
_entry.id   AF-A0A2U2UFH4-F1
#
_cell.length_a   1.000
_cell.length_b   1.000
_cell.length_c   1.000
_cell.angle_alpha   90.00
_cell.angle_beta   90.00
_cell.angle_gamma   90.00
#
_symmetry.space_group_name_H-M   'P 1'
#
loop_
_entity.id
_entity.type
_entity.pdbx_description
1 polymer ?
#
loop_
_entity_poly.entity_id
_entity_poly.type
_entity_poly.pdbx_seq_one_letter_code
_entity_poly.pdbx_strand_id
1 'polypeptide(L)'
;IAGQLARELRRSQQQRMRAQKAPDGTQWEPRRRRISRLQQRIRFIRNNETRTLKNWHHDVSRHGRTITGWDEDKGGLRTFYREDITRYLEISTRRISRNATKTVPMFAKLRTARYLKARGDAGGLTVGYDGVAARIARVHQFGERDRVAAGVYTDYPARELLGITPADERLIADRLLNRIAGEISS
;
A
#
# COMPACT_ATOMS: atom_id res chain seq x y z
N ILE A 1 -27.36 17.33 -16.64
CA ILE A 1 -25.91 17.51 -16.97
C ILE A 1 -25.01 17.29 -15.76
N ALA A 2 -25.32 17.86 -14.59
CA ALA A 2 -24.53 17.71 -13.37
C ALA A 2 -24.13 16.25 -13.04
N GLY A 3 -25.07 15.30 -13.07
CA GLY A 3 -24.76 13.89 -12.82
C GLY A 3 -23.86 13.21 -13.85
N GLN A 4 -23.81 13.69 -15.10
CA GLN A 4 -22.85 13.23 -16.09
C GLN A 4 -21.47 13.82 -15.84
N LEU A 5 -21.40 15.13 -15.64
CA LEU A 5 -20.15 15.84 -15.34
C LEU A 5 -19.48 15.29 -14.07
N ALA A 6 -20.25 15.00 -13.02
CA ALA A 6 -19.75 14.35 -11.81
C ALA A 6 -19.09 12.98 -12.09
N ARG A 7 -19.69 12.17 -12.98
CA ARG A 7 -19.13 10.87 -13.38
C ARG A 7 -17.87 11.01 -14.23
N GLU A 8 -17.76 12.06 -15.04
CA GLU A 8 -16.57 12.37 -15.84
C GLU A 8 -15.43 12.85 -14.94
N LEU A 9 -15.69 13.80 -14.05
CA LEU A 9 -14.71 14.25 -13.05
C LEU A 9 -14.21 13.10 -12.18
N ARG A 10 -15.10 12.24 -11.69
CA ARG A 10 -14.70 11.02 -10.97
C ARG A 10 -13.77 10.13 -11.81
N ARG A 11 -14.05 9.96 -13.10
CA ARG A 11 -13.21 9.16 -14.00
C ARG A 11 -11.82 9.77 -14.14
N SER A 12 -11.73 11.10 -14.27
CA SER A 12 -10.45 11.82 -14.26
C SER A 12 -9.66 11.58 -12.96
N GLN A 13 -10.30 11.75 -11.79
CA GLN A 13 -9.67 11.45 -10.49
C GLN A 13 -9.17 9.99 -10.42
N GLN A 14 -9.98 9.03 -10.89
CA GLN A 14 -9.62 7.61 -10.92
C GLN A 14 -8.41 7.31 -11.80
N GLN A 15 -8.30 7.99 -12.94
CA GLN A 15 -7.19 7.85 -13.87
C GLN A 15 -5.90 8.41 -13.25
N ARG A 16 -5.96 9.60 -12.64
CA ARG A 16 -4.80 10.15 -11.91
C ARG A 16 -4.33 9.25 -10.78
N MET A 17 -5.26 8.74 -9.95
CA MET A 17 -4.93 7.78 -8.90
C MET A 17 -4.29 6.51 -9.46
N ARG A 18 -4.77 6.01 -10.61
CA ARG A 18 -4.17 4.85 -11.29
C ARG A 18 -2.75 5.17 -11.78
N ALA A 19 -2.54 6.38 -12.29
CA ALA A 19 -1.24 6.87 -12.76
C ALA A 19 -0.29 7.32 -11.63
N GLN A 20 -0.78 7.37 -10.38
CA GLN A 20 -0.05 7.87 -9.20
C GLN A 20 0.40 9.34 -9.32
N LYS A 21 -0.44 10.20 -9.90
CA LYS A 21 -0.13 11.61 -10.15
C LYS A 21 -1.04 12.58 -9.39
N ALA A 22 -0.47 13.72 -8.99
CA ALA A 22 -1.19 14.88 -8.46
C ALA A 22 -1.92 15.66 -9.59
N PRO A 23 -2.81 16.63 -9.27
CA PRO A 23 -3.57 17.39 -10.26
C PRO A 23 -2.68 18.23 -11.20
N ASP A 24 -1.55 18.70 -10.70
CA ASP A 24 -0.51 19.41 -11.46
C ASP A 24 0.30 18.49 -12.41
N GLY A 25 0.06 17.18 -12.37
CA GLY A 25 0.73 16.17 -13.18
C GLY A 25 2.01 15.58 -12.57
N THR A 26 2.45 16.08 -11.40
CA THR A 26 3.62 15.55 -10.69
C THR A 26 3.35 14.14 -10.17
N GLN A 27 4.41 13.32 -10.06
CA GLN A 27 4.31 11.97 -9.49
C GLN A 27 4.24 12.05 -7.97
N TRP A 28 3.35 11.28 -7.35
CA TRP A 28 3.30 11.20 -5.90
C TRP A 28 4.56 10.58 -5.33
N GLU A 29 4.91 11.00 -4.11
CA GLU A 29 5.99 10.36 -3.38
C GLU A 29 5.71 8.86 -3.20
N PRO A 30 6.63 7.97 -3.61
CA PRO A 30 6.42 6.54 -3.54
C PRO A 30 6.28 6.07 -2.08
N ARG A 31 5.67 4.90 -1.88
CA ARG A 31 5.62 4.29 -0.55
C ARG A 31 7.03 4.01 -0.04
N ARG A 32 7.29 4.32 1.23
CA ARG A 32 8.52 3.91 1.91
C ARG A 32 8.76 2.42 1.73
N ARG A 33 9.95 2.06 1.25
CA ARG A 33 10.30 0.65 0.95
C ARG A 33 10.37 -0.13 2.26
N ARG A 34 9.74 -1.31 2.29
CA ARG A 34 9.92 -2.24 3.40
C ARG A 34 11.18 -3.04 3.14
N ILE A 35 12.21 -2.78 3.95
CA ILE A 35 13.42 -3.59 3.96
C ILE A 35 13.15 -4.79 4.85
N SER A 36 12.94 -5.97 4.25
CA SER A 36 12.89 -7.21 5.03
C SER A 36 14.32 -7.69 5.26
N ARG A 37 14.70 -7.86 6.52
CA ARG A 37 15.98 -8.45 6.92
C ARG A 37 15.79 -9.95 7.07
N LEU A 38 16.41 -10.74 6.19
CA LEU A 38 16.38 -12.19 6.25
C LEU A 38 17.72 -12.72 6.77
N GLN A 39 17.72 -13.67 7.70
CA GLN A 39 18.88 -14.53 7.93
C GLN A 39 18.91 -15.59 6.82
N GLN A 40 20.04 -15.74 6.13
CA GLN A 40 20.10 -16.53 4.90
C GLN A 40 19.79 -18.00 5.13
N ARG A 41 20.57 -18.66 5.99
CA ARG A 41 20.43 -20.08 6.32
C ARG A 41 21.38 -20.45 7.45
N ILE A 42 21.07 -21.53 8.16
CA ILE A 42 22.02 -22.27 8.99
C ILE A 42 21.96 -23.72 8.56
N ARG A 43 23.12 -24.35 8.42
CA ARG A 43 23.24 -25.78 8.11
C ARG A 43 23.98 -26.48 9.23
N PHE A 44 23.44 -27.60 9.70
CA PHE A 44 24.02 -28.37 10.79
C PHE A 44 23.70 -29.85 10.65
N ILE A 45 24.41 -30.70 11.39
CA ILE A 45 24.18 -32.14 11.49
C ILE A 45 23.47 -32.42 12.81
N ARG A 46 22.35 -33.17 12.74
CA ARG A 46 21.60 -33.69 13.88
C ARG A 46 21.20 -35.13 13.59
N ASN A 47 21.56 -36.06 14.46
CA ASN A 47 21.35 -37.51 14.26
C ASN A 47 21.88 -38.02 12.90
N ASN A 48 23.10 -37.62 12.52
CA ASN A 48 23.73 -37.89 11.21
C ASN A 48 22.95 -37.38 9.98
N GLU A 49 21.88 -36.62 10.17
CA GLU A 49 21.15 -35.97 9.09
C GLU A 49 21.56 -34.51 9.00
N THR A 50 21.85 -34.03 7.80
CA THR A 50 22.07 -32.61 7.57
C THR A 50 20.72 -31.89 7.52
N ARG A 51 20.63 -30.78 8.25
CA ARG A 51 19.46 -29.91 8.30
C ARG A 51 19.82 -28.53 7.82
N THR A 52 18.96 -27.93 7.00
CA THR A 52 19.07 -26.54 6.59
C THR A 52 17.85 -25.75 7.07
N LEU A 53 18.06 -24.75 7.94
CA LEU A 53 17.01 -23.84 8.38
C LEU A 53 17.16 -22.45 7.73
N LYS A 54 16.05 -21.88 7.27
CA LYS A 54 15.91 -20.46 6.89
C LYS A 54 15.15 -19.68 7.97
N ASN A 55 15.38 -18.37 8.02
CA ASN A 55 14.68 -17.46 8.94
C ASN A 55 14.73 -17.93 10.39
N TRP A 56 15.88 -18.48 10.77
CA TRP A 56 16.01 -19.13 12.05
C TRP A 56 16.21 -18.09 13.16
N HIS A 57 15.92 -18.48 14.38
CA HIS A 57 16.24 -17.71 15.58
C HIS A 57 16.65 -18.66 16.69
N HIS A 58 17.44 -18.14 17.62
CA HIS A 58 17.69 -18.83 18.88
C HIS A 58 16.54 -18.56 19.84
N ASP A 59 16.26 -19.53 20.70
CA ASP A 59 15.31 -19.40 21.79
C ASP A 59 15.80 -20.20 23.00
N VAL A 60 15.13 -20.04 24.13
CA VAL A 60 15.37 -20.79 25.36
C VAL A 60 14.07 -21.42 25.80
N SER A 61 14.02 -22.75 25.77
CA SER A 61 12.90 -23.52 26.31
C SER A 61 13.21 -23.99 27.74
N ARG A 62 12.21 -24.58 28.40
CA ARG A 62 12.37 -25.21 29.72
C ARG A 62 13.47 -26.28 29.74
N HIS A 63 13.72 -26.95 28.62
CA HIS A 63 14.68 -28.05 28.49
C HIS A 63 16.02 -27.61 27.89
N GLY A 64 16.22 -26.32 27.64
CA GLY A 64 17.49 -25.81 27.14
C GLY A 64 17.37 -24.91 25.92
N ARG A 65 18.52 -24.57 25.35
CA ARG A 65 18.64 -23.62 24.24
C ARG A 65 18.24 -24.29 22.93
N THR A 66 17.37 -23.66 22.18
CA THR A 66 16.86 -24.19 20.91
C THR A 66 17.24 -23.28 19.74
N ILE A 67 17.07 -23.83 18.54
CA ILE A 67 17.06 -23.10 17.29
C ILE A 67 15.78 -23.46 16.53
N THR A 68 15.01 -22.44 16.20
CA THR A 68 13.73 -22.60 15.49
C THR A 68 13.85 -21.93 14.13
N GLY A 69 13.41 -22.58 13.08
CA GLY A 69 13.44 -22.02 11.73
C GLY A 69 12.64 -22.85 10.73
N TRP A 70 12.51 -22.34 9.51
CA TRP A 70 11.89 -23.09 8.42
C TRP A 70 12.90 -24.12 7.88
N ASP A 71 12.64 -25.39 8.11
CA ASP A 71 13.43 -26.50 7.61
C ASP A 71 13.16 -26.68 6.12
N GLU A 72 14.17 -26.45 5.29
CA GLU A 72 14.06 -26.61 3.83
C GLU A 72 13.87 -28.06 3.41
N ASP A 73 14.49 -28.99 4.16
CA ASP A 73 14.52 -30.41 3.84
C ASP A 73 13.18 -31.09 4.20
N LYS A 74 12.46 -30.54 5.19
CA LYS A 74 11.15 -31.06 5.65
C LYS A 74 9.97 -30.14 5.33
N GLY A 75 10.21 -28.99 4.71
CA GLY A 75 9.15 -28.09 4.22
C GLY A 75 8.27 -27.47 5.31
N GLY A 76 8.82 -27.15 6.49
CA GLY A 76 8.02 -26.61 7.59
C GLY A 76 8.82 -26.02 8.75
N LEU A 77 8.13 -25.33 9.67
CA LEU A 77 8.75 -24.79 10.88
C LEU A 77 9.18 -25.92 11.81
N ARG A 78 10.44 -25.91 12.24
CA ARG A 78 10.98 -26.89 13.19
C ARG A 78 11.86 -26.23 14.22
N THR A 79 11.86 -26.84 15.40
CA THR A 79 12.69 -26.48 16.55
C THR A 79 13.64 -27.63 16.82
N PHE A 80 14.92 -27.30 16.99
CA PHE A 80 15.96 -28.25 17.36
C PHE A 80 16.63 -27.79 18.64
N TYR A 81 16.93 -28.71 19.54
CA TYR A 81 17.77 -28.43 20.70
C TYR A 81 19.21 -28.26 20.24
N ARG A 82 19.88 -27.21 20.71
CA ARG A 82 21.26 -26.91 20.29
C ARG A 82 22.26 -27.97 20.77
N GLU A 83 21.93 -28.65 21.87
CA GLU A 83 22.67 -29.79 22.42
C GLU A 83 22.60 -31.04 21.53
N ASP A 84 21.50 -31.24 20.80
CA ASP A 84 21.36 -32.34 19.83
C ASP A 84 22.12 -32.09 18.51
N ILE A 85 22.66 -30.88 18.34
CA ILE A 85 23.38 -30.51 17.12
C ILE A 85 24.84 -30.93 17.27
N THR A 86 25.19 -32.02 16.60
CA THR A 86 26.54 -32.57 16.60
C THR A 86 27.56 -31.60 16.01
N ARG A 87 27.21 -30.94 14.90
CA ARG A 87 28.13 -30.03 14.20
C ARG A 87 27.39 -28.98 13.40
N TYR A 88 27.80 -27.73 13.52
CA TYR A 88 27.41 -26.68 12.58
C TYR A 88 28.29 -26.73 11.34
N LEU A 89 27.67 -26.81 10.17
CA LEU A 89 28.36 -26.83 8.87
C LEU A 89 28.49 -25.42 8.30
N GLU A 90 27.45 -24.59 8.44
CA GLU A 90 27.43 -23.22 7.93
C GLU A 90 26.51 -22.37 8.81
N ILE A 91 27.01 -21.22 9.28
CA ILE A 91 26.18 -20.21 9.96
C ILE A 91 26.26 -18.92 9.14
N SER A 92 25.37 -18.78 8.15
CA SER A 92 25.29 -17.54 7.37
C SER A 92 24.36 -16.55 8.07
N THR A 93 24.94 -15.73 8.94
CA THR A 93 24.26 -14.62 9.63
C THR A 93 24.12 -13.36 8.76
N ARG A 94 24.63 -13.38 7.51
CA ARG A 94 24.54 -12.24 6.58
C ARG A 94 23.07 -11.85 6.44
N ARG A 95 22.72 -10.69 7.02
CA ARG A 95 21.36 -10.13 6.90
C ARG A 95 21.19 -9.63 5.47
N ILE A 96 20.46 -10.37 4.63
CA ILE A 96 20.09 -9.84 3.32
C ILE A 96 18.94 -8.86 3.54
N SER A 97 19.14 -7.62 3.10
CA SER A 97 18.09 -6.65 2.87
C SER A 97 17.43 -6.98 1.54
N ARG A 98 16.22 -7.54 1.55
CA ARG A 98 15.37 -7.57 0.35
C ARG A 98 14.46 -6.34 0.37
N ASN A 99 14.50 -5.56 -0.70
CA ASN A 99 13.51 -4.52 -0.96
C ASN A 99 12.20 -5.21 -1.36
N ALA A 100 11.29 -5.38 -0.41
CA ALA A 100 9.93 -5.82 -0.71
C ALA A 100 9.10 -4.58 -1.08
N THR A 101 9.15 -4.17 -2.34
CA THR A 101 8.25 -3.12 -2.85
C THR A 101 6.86 -3.73 -3.03
N LYS A 102 5.82 -3.14 -2.41
CA LYS A 102 4.45 -3.56 -2.73
C LYS A 102 4.18 -3.22 -4.20
N THR A 103 3.84 -4.22 -5.01
CA THR A 103 3.54 -4.08 -6.45
C THR A 103 2.19 -3.40 -6.71
N VAL A 104 1.31 -3.35 -5.71
CA VAL A 104 -0.02 -2.75 -5.85
C VAL A 104 0.08 -1.21 -5.76
N PRO A 105 -0.43 -0.47 -6.78
CA PRO A 105 -0.50 0.98 -6.75
C PRO A 105 -1.24 1.51 -5.51
N MET A 106 -0.82 2.66 -4.98
CA MET A 106 -1.51 3.26 -3.83
C MET A 106 -2.95 3.64 -4.22
N PHE A 107 -3.85 3.60 -3.24
CA PHE A 107 -5.25 4.01 -3.40
C PHE A 107 -6.06 3.19 -4.44
N ALA A 108 -5.57 2.01 -4.84
CA ALA A 108 -6.27 1.14 -5.78
C ALA A 108 -7.70 0.79 -5.32
N LYS A 109 -7.93 0.68 -4.00
CA LYS A 109 -9.27 0.49 -3.41
C LYS A 109 -10.04 1.81 -3.33
N LEU A 110 -9.41 2.87 -2.82
CA LEU A 110 -10.03 4.19 -2.64
C LEU A 110 -10.55 4.77 -3.97
N ARG A 111 -9.88 4.54 -5.10
CA ARG A 111 -10.35 5.04 -6.41
C ARG A 111 -11.66 4.40 -6.88
N THR A 112 -12.04 3.22 -6.38
CA THR A 112 -13.24 2.52 -6.89
C THR A 112 -14.53 3.29 -6.57
N ALA A 113 -15.59 3.09 -7.38
CA ALA A 113 -16.89 3.72 -7.18
C ALA A 113 -17.55 3.38 -5.82
N ARG A 114 -17.08 2.30 -5.16
CA ARG A 114 -17.47 1.96 -3.80
C ARG A 114 -17.07 3.05 -2.81
N TYR A 115 -15.93 3.70 -3.01
CA TYR A 115 -15.36 4.69 -2.09
C TYR A 115 -15.38 6.11 -2.64
N LEU A 116 -14.99 6.32 -3.90
CA LEU A 116 -15.04 7.62 -4.55
C LEU A 116 -16.43 7.86 -5.13
N LYS A 117 -17.21 8.70 -4.45
CA LYS A 117 -18.59 9.05 -4.79
C LYS A 117 -18.62 10.21 -5.76
N ALA A 118 -19.64 10.19 -6.62
CA ALA A 118 -19.96 11.26 -7.54
C ALA A 118 -21.47 11.45 -7.49
N ARG A 119 -21.91 12.66 -7.12
CA ARG A 119 -23.32 13.05 -7.10
C ARG A 119 -23.46 14.34 -7.91
N GLY A 120 -24.58 14.52 -8.57
CA GLY A 120 -24.90 15.76 -9.27
C GLY A 120 -26.40 15.95 -9.33
N ASP A 121 -26.85 17.14 -8.96
CA ASP A 121 -28.24 17.56 -8.84
C ASP A 121 -28.41 18.99 -9.38
N ALA A 122 -29.55 19.63 -9.08
CA ALA A 122 -29.83 20.99 -9.54
C ALA A 122 -28.96 22.06 -8.83
N GLY A 123 -28.48 21.79 -7.62
CA GLY A 123 -27.64 22.71 -6.84
C GLY A 123 -26.15 22.58 -7.16
N GLY A 124 -25.73 21.50 -7.82
CA GLY A 124 -24.37 21.36 -8.32
C GLY A 124 -23.91 19.93 -8.43
N LEU A 125 -22.60 19.72 -8.33
CA LEU A 125 -21.98 18.40 -8.35
C LEU A 125 -20.94 18.25 -7.25
N THR A 126 -20.77 17.02 -6.77
CA THR A 126 -19.78 16.65 -5.77
C THR A 126 -19.05 15.40 -6.20
N VAL A 127 -17.72 15.40 -6.03
CA VAL A 127 -16.86 14.22 -6.16
C VAL A 127 -15.99 14.12 -4.92
N GLY A 128 -16.10 13.02 -4.19
CA GLY A 128 -15.42 12.92 -2.90
C GLY A 128 -15.63 11.60 -2.19
N TYR A 129 -15.28 11.58 -0.91
CA TYR A 129 -15.30 10.40 -0.06
C TYR A 129 -16.20 10.63 1.14
N ASP A 130 -16.79 9.54 1.65
CA ASP A 130 -17.61 9.53 2.86
C ASP A 130 -16.97 8.65 3.96
N GLY A 131 -17.31 8.89 5.23
CA GLY A 131 -16.91 8.07 6.37
C GLY A 131 -15.40 7.86 6.54
N VAL A 132 -14.98 6.61 6.81
CA VAL A 132 -13.57 6.24 7.01
C VAL A 132 -12.72 6.52 5.78
N ALA A 133 -13.27 6.37 4.57
CA ALA A 133 -12.54 6.68 3.35
C ALA A 133 -12.23 8.17 3.23
N ALA A 134 -13.14 9.04 3.70
CA ALA A 134 -12.90 10.48 3.75
C ALA A 134 -11.77 10.83 4.71
N ARG A 135 -11.72 10.21 5.89
CA ARG A 135 -10.63 10.40 6.85
C ARG A 135 -9.28 10.02 6.24
N ILE A 136 -9.18 8.84 5.63
CA ILE A 136 -7.95 8.39 4.97
C ILE A 136 -7.58 9.33 3.82
N ALA A 137 -8.56 9.73 3.02
CA ALA A 137 -8.31 10.62 1.89
C ALA A 137 -7.78 11.98 2.35
N ARG A 138 -8.31 12.56 3.44
CA ARG A 138 -7.82 13.82 4.02
C ARG A 138 -6.37 13.73 4.50
N VAL A 139 -6.04 12.66 5.23
CA VAL A 139 -4.66 12.41 5.68
C VAL A 139 -3.69 12.45 4.51
N HIS A 140 -4.05 11.82 3.40
CA HIS A 140 -3.21 11.85 2.22
C HIS A 140 -3.30 13.17 1.44
N GLN A 141 -4.47 13.78 1.33
CA GLN A 141 -4.68 15.04 0.62
C GLN A 141 -3.76 16.14 1.18
N PHE A 142 -3.68 16.25 2.51
CA PHE A 142 -2.95 17.33 3.18
C PHE A 142 -1.63 16.88 3.82
N GLY A 143 -1.29 15.59 3.75
CA GLY A 143 -0.08 15.06 4.37
C GLY A 143 -0.12 15.08 5.90
N GLU A 144 -1.25 14.70 6.48
CA GLU A 144 -1.45 14.72 7.93
C GLU A 144 -0.79 13.53 8.62
N ARG A 145 -0.76 13.58 9.96
CA ARG A 145 -0.33 12.49 10.82
C ARG A 145 -1.51 11.57 11.15
N ASP A 146 -1.35 10.25 11.00
CA ASP A 146 -2.38 9.27 11.40
C ASP A 146 -1.81 8.15 12.26
N ARG A 147 -2.69 7.52 13.05
CA ARG A 147 -2.35 6.40 13.93
C ARG A 147 -2.42 5.08 13.15
N VAL A 148 -1.30 4.38 13.03
CA VAL A 148 -1.19 3.13 12.26
C VAL A 148 -1.29 1.87 13.12
N ALA A 149 -0.96 1.96 14.41
CA ALA A 149 -1.17 0.92 15.42
C ALA A 149 -1.31 1.56 16.80
N ALA A 150 -1.63 0.78 17.83
CA ALA A 150 -1.70 1.28 19.20
C ALA A 150 -0.37 1.96 19.60
N GLY A 151 -0.43 3.25 19.92
CA GLY A 151 0.74 4.08 20.26
C GLY A 151 1.67 4.44 19.09
N VAL A 152 1.43 3.96 17.86
CA VAL A 152 2.30 4.20 16.71
C VAL A 152 1.62 5.17 15.73
N TYR A 153 2.25 6.32 15.54
CA TYR A 153 1.83 7.36 14.60
C TYR A 153 2.82 7.48 13.43
N THR A 154 2.34 7.96 12.29
CA THR A 154 3.16 8.19 11.10
C THR A 154 2.70 9.45 10.39
N ASP A 155 3.67 10.26 9.98
CA ASP A 155 3.46 11.39 9.10
C ASP A 155 3.43 10.90 7.65
N TYR A 156 2.43 11.37 6.90
CA TYR A 156 2.28 11.03 5.50
C TYR A 156 2.69 12.20 4.63
N PRO A 157 3.44 12.00 3.54
CA PRO A 157 3.61 13.06 2.58
C PRO A 157 2.30 13.29 1.83
N ALA A 158 2.07 14.55 1.46
CA ALA A 158 0.89 14.98 0.71
C ALA A 158 0.81 14.28 -0.65
N ARG A 159 -0.38 13.78 -0.94
CA ARG A 159 -0.76 13.09 -2.18
C ARG A 159 -2.18 13.54 -2.50
N GLU A 160 -2.28 14.60 -3.31
CA GLU A 160 -3.56 15.21 -3.69
C GLU A 160 -4.44 14.24 -4.51
N LEU A 161 -5.33 13.57 -3.79
CA LEU A 161 -6.26 12.57 -4.31
C LEU A 161 -7.40 13.23 -5.08
N LEU A 162 -7.92 14.34 -4.57
CA LEU A 162 -8.95 15.16 -5.19
C LEU A 162 -8.33 16.48 -5.64
N GLY A 163 -8.71 16.94 -6.83
CA GLY A 163 -8.27 18.22 -7.37
C GLY A 163 -8.71 18.36 -8.82
N ILE A 164 -8.88 19.60 -9.26
CA ILE A 164 -9.30 19.91 -10.62
C ILE A 164 -8.04 20.17 -11.45
N THR A 165 -7.86 19.43 -12.54
CA THR A 165 -6.78 19.67 -13.49
C THR A 165 -7.19 20.69 -14.54
N PRO A 166 -6.25 21.29 -15.30
CA PRO A 166 -6.60 22.13 -16.44
C PRO A 166 -7.45 21.42 -17.50
N ALA A 167 -7.34 20.08 -17.61
CA ALA A 167 -8.19 19.30 -18.50
C ALA A 167 -9.62 19.15 -17.93
N ASP A 168 -9.76 19.02 -16.62
CA ASP A 168 -11.07 19.01 -15.95
C ASP A 168 -11.75 20.37 -16.07
N GLU A 169 -11.02 21.48 -15.91
CA GLU A 169 -11.54 22.84 -16.09
C GLU A 169 -12.11 23.04 -17.50
N ARG A 170 -11.35 22.66 -18.54
CA ARG A 170 -11.82 22.71 -19.93
C ARG A 170 -13.06 21.86 -20.14
N LEU A 171 -13.05 20.63 -19.64
CA LEU A 171 -14.22 19.75 -19.72
C LEU A 171 -15.46 20.39 -19.06
N ILE A 172 -15.30 20.96 -17.87
CA ILE A 172 -16.38 21.65 -17.16
C ILE A 172 -16.89 22.83 -18.00
N ALA A 173 -15.99 23.68 -18.49
CA ALA A 173 -16.33 24.85 -19.30
C ALA A 173 -17.08 24.46 -20.57
N ASP A 174 -16.58 23.49 -21.34
CA ASP A 174 -17.20 23.01 -22.57
C ASP A 174 -18.61 22.47 -22.32
N ARG A 175 -18.80 21.71 -21.22
CA ARG A 175 -20.11 21.15 -20.86
C ARG A 175 -21.12 22.23 -20.48
N LEU A 176 -20.66 23.28 -19.81
CA LEU A 176 -21.51 24.41 -19.42
C LEU A 176 -21.87 25.29 -20.62
N LEU A 177 -20.90 25.62 -21.48
CA LEU A 177 -21.14 26.44 -22.68
C LEU A 177 -22.12 25.76 -23.64
N ASN A 178 -21.93 24.47 -23.92
CA ASN A 178 -22.85 23.72 -24.79
C ASN A 178 -24.28 23.67 -24.24
N ARG A 179 -24.43 23.68 -22.91
CA ARG A 179 -25.76 23.73 -22.28
C ARG A 179 -26.43 25.07 -22.51
N ILE A 180 -25.72 26.16 -22.24
CA ILE A 180 -26.24 27.53 -22.40
C ILE A 180 -26.57 27.79 -23.88
N ALA A 181 -25.68 27.42 -24.80
CA ALA A 181 -25.91 27.59 -26.24
C ALA A 181 -27.14 26.80 -26.74
N GLY A 182 -27.34 25.59 -26.22
CA GLY A 182 -28.52 24.77 -26.53
C GLY A 182 -29.83 25.35 -25.98
N GLU A 183 -29.79 26.01 -24.82
CA GLU A 183 -30.94 26.72 -24.24
C GLU A 183 -31.30 28.00 -25.01
N ILE A 184 -30.31 28.69 -25.60
CA ILE A 184 -30.56 29.89 -26.43
C ILE A 184 -31.13 29.53 -27.81
N SER A 185 -30.85 28.32 -28.30
CA SER A 185 -31.26 27.87 -29.64
C SER A 185 -32.60 27.12 -29.66
N SER A 186 -33.27 26.98 -28.50
CA SER A 186 -34.57 26.31 -28.32
C SER A 186 -35.65 27.30 -27.94
#